data_AF-A0A524CEW0-F1
#
_entry.id   AF-A0A524CEW0-F1
#
_cell.length_a   1.000
_cell.length_b   1.000
_cell.length_c   1.000
_cell.angle_alpha   90.00
_cell.angle_beta   90.00
_cell.angle_gamma   90.00
#
_symmetry.space_group_name_H-M   'P 1'
#
loop_
_entity.id
_entity.type
_entity.pdbx_description
1 polymer ?
#
loop_
_entity_poly.entity_id
_entity_poly.type
_entity_poly.pdbx_seq_one_letter_code
_entity_poly.pdbx_strand_id
1 'polypeptide(L)'
;MKEEEASSYQKGITNLLEKHEEDFENIIAEYILDVHNKYYSNTFPSTQICKILIDKLDKKRSKFSIFHKITRNILNKWVDKDLCEIISKKKGHSVKTIVKFEKEGINRLKQKIIDMSIKKIEEGIKNNIISIDSLKTREKILEDMEYEIKDVFSTLELEEE
;
A
#
# COMPACT_ATOMS: atom_id res chain seq x y z
N MET A 1 -17.78 26.72 -12.75
CA MET A 1 -16.78 26.16 -11.81
C MET A 1 -15.58 25.77 -12.65
N LYS A 2 -14.40 26.33 -12.41
CA LYS A 2 -13.18 25.85 -13.07
C LYS A 2 -12.85 24.50 -12.42
N GLU A 3 -12.81 23.44 -13.22
CA GLU A 3 -12.18 22.19 -12.80
C GLU A 3 -10.70 22.51 -12.60
N GLU A 4 -10.23 22.55 -11.35
CA GLU A 4 -8.81 22.64 -11.07
C GLU A 4 -8.19 21.32 -11.51
N GLU A 5 -7.51 21.34 -12.66
CA GLU A 5 -6.77 20.18 -13.16
C GLU A 5 -5.80 19.70 -12.07
N ALA A 6 -5.91 18.41 -11.72
CA ALA A 6 -5.05 17.82 -10.71
C ALA A 6 -3.57 18.07 -11.07
N SER A 7 -2.81 18.62 -10.13
CA SER A 7 -1.36 18.83 -10.25
C SER A 7 -0.67 17.54 -10.74
N SER A 8 0.39 17.66 -11.57
CA SER A 8 1.19 16.52 -12.05
C SER A 8 1.61 15.58 -10.90
N TYR A 9 1.97 16.15 -9.75
CA TYR A 9 2.27 15.40 -8.53
C TYR A 9 1.10 14.52 -8.06
N GLN A 10 -0.12 15.07 -8.08
CA GLN A 10 -1.33 14.35 -7.67
C GLN A 10 -1.70 13.28 -8.70
N LYS A 11 -1.53 13.56 -10.00
CA LYS A 11 -1.69 12.58 -11.09
C LYS A 11 -0.72 11.40 -10.90
N GLY A 12 0.54 11.65 -10.56
CA GLY A 12 1.53 10.60 -10.28
C GLY A 12 1.15 9.71 -9.09
N ILE A 13 0.64 10.28 -8.00
CA ILE A 13 0.13 9.49 -6.86
C ILE A 13 -1.09 8.67 -7.26
N THR A 14 -2.03 9.25 -8.00
CA THR A 14 -3.22 8.55 -8.47
C THR A 14 -2.84 7.37 -9.36
N ASN A 15 -1.96 7.56 -10.34
CA ASN A 15 -1.48 6.49 -11.21
C ASN A 15 -0.81 5.35 -10.43
N LEU A 16 -0.01 5.70 -9.41
CA LEU A 16 0.66 4.68 -8.58
C LEU A 16 -0.35 3.89 -7.74
N LEU A 17 -1.38 4.55 -7.22
CA LEU A 17 -2.48 3.89 -6.53
C LEU A 17 -3.28 3.00 -7.50
N GLU A 18 -3.65 3.49 -8.67
CA GLU A 18 -4.40 2.70 -9.66
C GLU A 18 -3.70 1.39 -10.06
N LYS A 19 -2.36 1.41 -10.14
CA LYS A 19 -1.56 0.24 -10.51
C LYS A 19 -1.25 -0.70 -9.34
N HIS A 20 -0.99 -0.17 -8.15
CA HIS A 20 -0.40 -0.94 -7.03
C HIS A 20 -1.20 -0.87 -5.73
N GLU A 21 -2.43 -0.34 -5.74
CA GLU A 21 -3.24 -0.23 -4.53
C GLU A 21 -3.42 -1.58 -3.83
N GLU A 22 -3.68 -2.66 -4.57
CA GLU A 22 -3.84 -4.00 -3.98
C GLU A 22 -2.54 -4.47 -3.27
N ASP A 23 -1.36 -4.19 -3.83
CA ASP A 23 -0.07 -4.52 -3.21
C ASP A 23 0.19 -3.70 -1.94
N PHE A 24 -0.14 -2.40 -1.97
CA PHE A 24 0.01 -1.54 -0.80
C PHE A 24 -0.96 -1.94 0.31
N GLU A 25 -2.22 -2.21 -0.02
CA GLU A 25 -3.22 -2.72 0.93
C GLU A 25 -2.77 -4.05 1.54
N ASN A 26 -2.21 -4.97 0.73
CA ASN A 26 -1.65 -6.23 1.18
C ASN A 26 -0.55 -6.02 2.24
N ILE A 27 0.47 -5.23 1.91
CA ILE A 27 1.61 -4.99 2.80
C ILE A 27 1.16 -4.37 4.13
N ILE A 28 0.25 -3.40 4.07
CA ILE A 28 -0.28 -2.72 5.26
C ILE A 28 -1.09 -3.71 6.11
N ALA A 29 -1.96 -4.51 5.49
CA ALA A 29 -2.80 -5.49 6.18
C ALA A 29 -1.95 -6.58 6.85
N GLU A 30 -0.96 -7.15 6.15
CA GLU A 30 -0.03 -8.13 6.71
C GLU A 30 0.70 -7.60 7.93
N TYR A 31 1.23 -6.37 7.85
CA TYR A 31 1.91 -5.74 8.98
C TYR A 31 0.99 -5.56 10.20
N ILE A 32 -0.24 -5.07 9.99
CA ILE A 32 -1.21 -4.88 11.07
C ILE A 32 -1.54 -6.22 11.73
N LEU A 33 -1.81 -7.26 10.93
CA LEU A 33 -2.15 -8.58 11.42
C LEU A 33 -0.98 -9.24 12.16
N ASP A 34 0.24 -9.13 11.66
CA ASP A 34 1.44 -9.67 12.34
C ASP A 34 1.62 -9.03 13.71
N VAL A 35 1.61 -7.70 13.78
CA VAL A 35 1.76 -6.96 15.05
C VAL A 35 0.58 -7.23 16.00
N HIS A 36 -0.64 -7.32 15.47
CA HIS A 36 -1.82 -7.66 16.26
C HIS A 36 -1.72 -9.06 16.84
N ASN A 37 -1.36 -10.07 16.03
CA ASN A 37 -1.26 -11.44 16.49
C ASN A 37 -0.12 -11.63 17.50
N LYS A 38 0.98 -10.89 17.33
CA LYS A 38 2.17 -11.00 18.20
C LYS A 38 2.03 -10.26 19.53
N TYR A 39 1.41 -9.07 19.51
CA TYR A 39 1.40 -8.17 20.67
C TYR A 39 0.00 -7.75 21.12
N TYR A 40 -1.06 -8.24 20.48
CA TYR A 40 -2.45 -7.82 20.72
C TYR A 40 -2.68 -6.31 20.56
N SER A 41 -1.79 -5.62 19.84
CA SER A 41 -1.97 -4.20 19.55
C SER A 41 -3.09 -4.02 18.53
N ASN A 42 -3.95 -3.06 18.79
CA ASN A 42 -5.03 -2.67 17.89
C ASN A 42 -4.90 -1.21 17.42
N THR A 43 -3.80 -0.55 17.75
CA THR A 43 -3.54 0.84 17.35
C THR A 43 -2.20 0.99 16.65
N PHE A 44 -2.18 1.79 15.59
CA PHE A 44 -1.05 1.90 14.69
C PHE A 44 -0.86 3.35 14.26
N PRO A 45 0.30 3.98 14.53
CA PRO A 45 0.61 5.29 13.99
C PRO A 45 0.73 5.22 12.46
N SER A 46 0.08 6.12 11.72
CA SER A 46 0.15 6.13 10.24
C SER A 46 1.58 6.32 9.72
N THR A 47 2.40 7.06 10.48
CA THR A 47 3.83 7.22 10.17
C THR A 47 4.61 5.91 10.25
N GLN A 48 4.21 5.00 11.15
CA GLN A 48 4.85 3.70 11.28
C GLN A 48 4.44 2.78 10.14
N ILE A 49 3.15 2.78 9.79
CA ILE A 49 2.64 2.06 8.61
C ILE A 49 3.38 2.50 7.34
N CYS A 50 3.54 3.81 7.14
CA CYS A 50 4.28 4.36 6.00
C CYS A 50 5.74 3.91 5.97
N LYS A 51 6.45 3.89 7.11
CA LYS A 51 7.84 3.38 7.17
C LYS A 51 7.93 1.92 6.75
N ILE A 52 7.01 1.09 7.26
CA ILE A 52 6.96 -0.32 6.89
C ILE A 52 6.70 -0.50 5.40
N LEU A 53 5.79 0.29 4.82
CA LEU A 53 5.52 0.25 3.40
C LEU A 53 6.77 0.59 2.57
N ILE A 54 7.51 1.63 2.95
CA ILE A 54 8.78 2.02 2.30
C ILE A 54 9.81 0.91 2.42
N ASP A 55 9.99 0.36 3.64
CA ASP A 55 10.99 -0.66 3.92
C ASP A 55 10.67 -1.97 3.17
N LYS A 56 9.39 -2.37 3.07
CA LYS A 56 8.95 -3.58 2.36
C LYS A 56 9.04 -3.48 0.84
N LEU A 57 8.95 -2.27 0.30
CA LEU A 57 9.09 -1.99 -1.14
C LEU A 57 10.53 -1.63 -1.55
N ASP A 58 11.47 -1.72 -0.61
CA ASP A 58 12.88 -1.32 -0.76
C ASP A 58 13.05 0.07 -1.39
N LYS A 59 12.30 1.05 -0.86
CA LYS A 59 12.32 2.43 -1.37
C LYS A 59 13.15 3.35 -0.48
N LYS A 60 13.70 4.40 -1.10
CA LYS A 60 14.46 5.44 -0.38
C LYS A 60 13.53 6.22 0.56
N ARG A 61 14.00 6.48 1.79
CA ARG A 61 13.29 7.27 2.79
C ARG A 61 12.97 8.71 2.35
N SER A 62 13.70 9.26 1.37
CA SER A 62 13.37 10.56 0.77
C SER A 62 11.97 10.62 0.17
N LYS A 63 11.40 9.47 -0.23
CA LYS A 63 10.04 9.37 -0.76
C LYS A 63 8.95 9.29 0.33
N PHE A 64 9.28 9.53 1.61
CA PHE A 64 8.34 9.44 2.73
C PHE A 64 7.06 10.26 2.53
N SER A 65 7.17 11.50 2.03
CA SER A 65 5.99 12.35 1.81
C SER A 65 4.97 11.72 0.86
N ILE A 66 5.44 11.05 -0.20
CA ILE A 66 4.60 10.36 -1.19
C ILE A 66 3.93 9.14 -0.55
N PHE A 67 4.72 8.26 0.07
CA PHE A 67 4.20 7.06 0.72
C PHE A 67 3.28 7.39 1.90
N HIS A 68 3.48 8.51 2.58
CA HIS A 68 2.60 8.93 3.67
C HIS A 68 1.25 9.40 3.15
N LYS A 69 1.20 10.08 2.00
CA LYS A 69 -0.06 10.40 1.29
C LYS A 69 -0.78 9.13 0.83
N ILE A 70 -0.07 8.19 0.21
CA ILE A 70 -0.61 6.88 -0.20
C ILE A 70 -1.19 6.13 1.00
N THR A 71 -0.43 6.04 2.09
CA THR A 71 -0.86 5.39 3.33
C THR A 71 -2.13 6.03 3.86
N ARG A 72 -2.22 7.37 3.89
CA ARG A 72 -3.43 8.08 4.32
C ARG A 72 -4.62 7.80 3.42
N ASN A 73 -4.43 7.77 2.10
CA ASN A 73 -5.52 7.48 1.17
C ASN A 73 -6.09 6.08 1.40
N ILE A 74 -5.23 5.08 1.56
CA ILE A 74 -5.66 3.70 1.87
C ILE A 74 -6.40 3.65 3.21
N LEU A 75 -5.84 4.26 4.25
CA LEU A 75 -6.46 4.26 5.58
C LEU A 75 -7.81 4.98 5.58
N ASN A 76 -7.97 6.08 4.85
CA ASN A 76 -9.26 6.77 4.71
C ASN A 76 -10.27 5.87 3.98
N LYS A 77 -9.87 5.19 2.89
CA LYS A 77 -10.74 4.20 2.22
C LYS A 77 -11.16 3.07 3.17
N TRP A 78 -10.30 2.69 4.11
CA TRP A 78 -10.61 1.66 5.11
C TRP A 78 -11.53 2.17 6.21
N VAL A 79 -11.45 3.46 6.57
CA VAL A 79 -12.45 4.11 7.43
C VAL A 79 -13.81 4.10 6.75
N ASP A 80 -13.89 4.47 5.47
CA ASP A 80 -15.15 4.48 4.71
C ASP A 80 -15.79 3.09 4.55
N LYS A 81 -15.00 2.03 4.76
CA LYS A 81 -15.42 0.62 4.71
C LYS A 81 -15.58 -0.01 6.11
N ASP A 82 -15.58 0.81 7.16
CA ASP A 82 -15.68 0.40 8.58
C ASP A 82 -14.63 -0.66 8.98
N LEU A 83 -13.43 -0.65 8.39
CA LEU A 83 -12.33 -1.51 8.85
C LEU A 83 -11.58 -0.91 10.02
N CYS A 84 -11.53 0.41 10.13
CA CYS A 84 -10.74 1.10 11.13
C CYS A 84 -11.25 2.50 11.43
N GLU A 85 -10.74 3.09 12.49
CA GLU A 85 -11.05 4.46 12.89
C GLU A 85 -9.77 5.28 13.02
N ILE A 86 -9.84 6.56 12.64
CA ILE A 86 -8.73 7.50 12.84
C ILE A 86 -8.86 8.17 14.20
N ILE A 87 -7.94 7.84 15.09
CA ILE A 87 -7.74 8.50 16.38
C ILE A 87 -6.61 9.51 16.24
N SER A 88 -6.94 10.76 15.96
CA SER A 88 -5.95 11.83 15.94
C SER A 88 -5.56 12.22 17.37
N LYS A 89 -4.28 12.09 17.72
CA LYS A 89 -3.75 12.53 19.02
C LYS A 89 -2.83 13.73 18.83
N LYS A 90 -3.22 14.86 19.42
CA LYS A 90 -2.35 16.05 19.48
C LYS A 90 -1.21 15.78 20.47
N LYS A 91 0.03 15.94 20.02
CA LYS A 91 1.24 15.89 20.87
C LYS A 91 2.06 17.16 20.58
N GLY A 92 1.95 18.14 21.48
CA GLY A 92 2.52 19.48 21.29
C GLY A 92 1.88 20.21 20.11
N HIS A 93 2.69 20.80 19.23
CA HIS A 93 2.24 21.48 18.00
C HIS A 93 1.90 20.53 16.85
N SER A 94 2.15 19.22 17.01
CA SER A 94 1.92 18.22 15.96
C SER A 94 0.69 17.35 16.26
N VAL A 95 -0.11 17.07 15.23
CA VAL A 95 -1.18 16.07 15.30
C VAL A 95 -0.64 14.76 14.74
N LYS A 96 -0.59 13.72 15.58
CA LYS A 96 -0.26 12.36 15.12
C LYS A 96 -1.54 11.63 14.77
N THR A 97 -1.63 11.18 13.53
CA THR A 97 -2.69 10.28 13.08
C THR A 97 -2.38 8.87 13.57
N ILE A 98 -3.21 8.36 14.49
CA ILE A 98 -3.19 6.96 14.93
C ILE A 98 -4.44 6.32 14.33
N VAL A 99 -4.33 5.08 13.88
CA VAL A 99 -5.46 4.30 13.39
C VAL A 99 -5.72 3.17 14.36
N LYS A 100 -6.99 2.94 14.69
CA LYS A 100 -7.45 1.86 15.57
C LYS A 100 -8.28 0.87 14.78
N PHE A 101 -8.05 -0.42 15.03
CA PHE A 101 -8.81 -1.51 14.44
C PHE A 101 -9.57 -2.22 15.55
N GLU A 102 -10.90 -2.17 15.49
CA GLU A 102 -11.72 -3.01 16.37
C GLU A 102 -11.63 -4.48 15.94
N LYS A 103 -12.11 -5.39 16.82
CA LYS A 103 -12.07 -6.83 16.57
C LYS A 103 -12.69 -7.20 15.21
N GLU A 104 -13.79 -6.56 14.84
CA GLU A 104 -14.43 -6.77 13.55
C GLU A 104 -13.55 -6.32 12.38
N GLY A 105 -12.92 -5.14 12.50
CA GLY A 105 -11.96 -4.63 11.51
C GLY A 105 -10.77 -5.57 11.30
N ILE A 106 -10.22 -6.14 12.39
CA ILE A 106 -9.17 -7.16 12.31
C ILE A 106 -9.66 -8.42 11.58
N ASN A 107 -10.87 -8.89 11.88
CA ASN A 107 -11.43 -10.07 11.21
C ASN A 107 -11.67 -9.82 9.72
N ARG A 108 -12.15 -8.62 9.34
CA ARG A 108 -12.31 -8.22 7.94
C ARG A 108 -10.96 -8.14 7.22
N LEU A 109 -9.90 -7.64 7.87
CA LEU A 109 -8.55 -7.67 7.30
C LEU A 109 -8.04 -9.10 7.08
N LYS A 110 -8.28 -10.02 8.02
CA LYS A 110 -7.93 -11.43 7.84
C LYS A 110 -8.65 -12.03 6.63
N GLN A 111 -9.95 -11.79 6.51
CA GLN A 111 -10.72 -12.26 5.36
C GLN A 111 -10.16 -11.68 4.05
N LYS A 112 -9.84 -10.38 4.02
CA LYS A 112 -9.25 -9.74 2.84
C LYS A 112 -7.94 -10.42 2.42
N ILE A 113 -7.03 -10.73 3.35
CA ILE A 113 -5.78 -11.46 3.05
C ILE A 113 -6.06 -12.85 2.48
N ILE A 114 -7.04 -13.56 3.04
CA ILE A 114 -7.46 -14.88 2.54
C ILE A 114 -8.00 -14.76 1.11
N ASP A 115 -8.90 -13.82 0.86
CA ASP A 115 -9.50 -13.60 -0.47
C ASP A 115 -8.43 -13.24 -1.51
N MET A 116 -7.48 -12.37 -1.15
CA MET A 116 -6.35 -12.03 -2.03
C MET A 116 -5.43 -13.22 -2.29
N SER A 117 -5.22 -14.09 -1.30
CA SER A 117 -4.44 -15.31 -1.46
C SER A 117 -5.14 -16.33 -2.37
N ILE A 118 -6.45 -16.51 -2.21
CA ILE A 118 -7.27 -17.36 -3.06
C ILE A 118 -7.21 -16.87 -4.51
N LYS A 119 -7.43 -15.57 -4.73
CA LYS A 119 -7.34 -14.95 -6.06
C LYS A 119 -6.00 -15.19 -6.73
N LYS A 120 -4.88 -15.02 -6.01
CA LYS A 120 -3.52 -15.29 -6.52
C LYS A 120 -3.34 -16.77 -6.89
N ILE A 121 -3.87 -17.69 -6.09
CA ILE A 121 -3.85 -19.13 -6.39
C ILE A 121 -4.66 -19.43 -7.64
N GLU A 122 -5.88 -18.88 -7.76
CA GLU A 122 -6.74 -19.08 -8.93
C GLU A 122 -6.14 -18.51 -10.21
N GLU A 123 -5.52 -17.34 -10.15
CA GLU A 123 -4.78 -16.74 -11.27
C GLU A 123 -3.56 -17.58 -11.64
N GLY A 124 -2.80 -18.06 -10.64
CA GLY A 124 -1.70 -18.99 -10.86
C GLY A 124 -2.15 -20.30 -11.50
N ILE A 125 -3.30 -20.84 -11.09
CA ILE A 125 -3.91 -22.03 -11.70
C ILE A 125 -4.35 -21.74 -13.14
N LYS A 126 -5.02 -20.61 -13.41
CA LYS A 126 -5.43 -20.22 -14.77
C LYS A 126 -4.22 -20.03 -15.70
N ASN A 127 -3.15 -19.42 -15.21
CA ASN A 127 -1.92 -19.22 -15.98
C ASN A 127 -1.19 -20.54 -16.23
N ASN A 128 -1.18 -21.47 -15.26
CA ASN A 128 -0.63 -22.82 -15.44
C ASN A 128 -1.50 -23.72 -16.33
N ILE A 129 -2.80 -23.48 -16.45
CA ILE A 129 -3.68 -24.16 -17.40
C ILE A 129 -3.48 -23.62 -18.83
N ILE A 130 -2.93 -22.41 -19.00
CA ILE A 130 -2.73 -21.75 -20.31
C ILE A 130 -1.28 -21.87 -20.83
N SER A 131 -0.27 -22.20 -20.04
CA SER A 131 1.04 -22.54 -20.61
C SER A 131 1.86 -23.52 -19.77
N ILE A 132 2.22 -24.64 -20.37
CA ILE A 132 3.36 -25.47 -19.92
C ILE A 132 4.71 -24.77 -20.21
N ASP A 133 4.71 -23.63 -20.93
CA ASP A 133 5.94 -22.98 -21.44
C ASP A 133 6.29 -21.59 -20.85
N SER A 134 5.61 -21.04 -19.84
CA SER A 134 5.93 -19.68 -19.35
C SER A 134 6.04 -19.48 -17.83
N LEU A 135 6.65 -20.44 -17.12
CA LEU A 135 7.12 -20.19 -15.75
C LEU A 135 8.27 -19.16 -15.77
N LYS A 136 7.93 -17.87 -15.84
CA LYS A 136 8.88 -16.80 -15.50
C LYS A 136 9.22 -16.96 -14.01
N THR A 137 10.49 -17.18 -13.72
CA THR A 137 11.01 -17.31 -12.35
C THR A 137 10.77 -16.02 -11.57
N ARG A 138 10.74 -16.11 -10.23
CA ARG A 138 10.59 -14.97 -9.32
C ARG A 138 11.57 -13.83 -9.63
N GLU A 139 12.79 -14.17 -10.04
CA GLU A 139 13.81 -13.20 -10.44
C GLU A 139 13.38 -12.37 -11.65
N LYS A 140 12.75 -12.99 -12.64
CA LYS A 140 12.29 -12.29 -13.85
C LYS A 140 11.12 -11.35 -13.57
N ILE A 141 10.25 -11.69 -12.63
CA ILE A 141 9.18 -10.80 -12.16
C ILE A 141 9.78 -9.58 -11.45
N LEU A 142 10.80 -9.80 -10.61
CA LEU A 142 11.48 -8.72 -9.89
C LEU A 142 12.24 -7.80 -10.86
N GLU A 143 12.92 -8.34 -11.87
CA GLU A 143 13.60 -7.56 -12.91
C GLU A 143 12.62 -6.72 -13.75
N ASP A 144 11.49 -7.31 -14.16
CA ASP A 144 10.44 -6.61 -14.92
C ASP A 144 9.87 -5.45 -14.08
N MET A 145 9.63 -5.66 -12.79
CA MET A 145 9.18 -4.59 -11.87
C MET A 145 10.25 -3.50 -11.67
N GLU A 146 11.52 -3.88 -11.54
CA GLU A 146 12.62 -2.94 -11.31
C GLU A 146 12.81 -2.02 -12.52
N TYR A 147 12.64 -2.55 -13.73
CA TYR A 147 12.69 -1.80 -14.98
C TYR A 147 11.57 -0.76 -15.09
N GLU A 148 10.32 -1.16 -14.84
CA GLU A 148 9.16 -0.25 -14.89
C GLU A 148 9.24 0.85 -13.83
N ILE A 149 9.73 0.52 -12.64
CA ILE A 149 9.94 1.49 -11.56
C ILE A 149 11.02 2.52 -11.95
N LYS A 150 12.09 2.08 -12.60
CA LYS A 150 13.20 2.95 -13.02
C LYS A 150 12.76 3.93 -14.11
N ASP A 151 11.93 3.47 -15.04
CA ASP A 151 11.36 4.29 -16.10
C ASP A 151 10.54 5.44 -15.51
N VAL A 152 9.61 5.13 -14.59
CA VAL A 152 8.79 6.13 -13.89
C VAL A 152 9.62 7.12 -13.07
N PHE A 153 10.69 6.67 -12.40
CA PHE A 153 11.55 7.57 -11.64
C PHE A 153 12.42 8.46 -12.54
N SER A 154 12.87 7.96 -13.68
CA SER A 154 13.63 8.77 -14.64
C SER A 154 12.78 9.87 -15.27
N THR A 155 11.48 9.63 -15.51
CA THR A 155 10.55 10.67 -15.96
C THR A 155 10.31 11.74 -14.90
N LEU A 156 10.37 11.37 -13.61
CA LEU A 156 10.17 12.30 -12.49
C LEU A 156 11.42 13.11 -12.15
N GLU A 157 12.63 12.62 -12.45
CA GLU A 157 13.89 13.34 -12.20
C GLU A 157 14.23 14.34 -13.30
N LEU A 158 13.71 14.17 -14.53
CA LEU A 158 13.89 15.11 -15.65
C LEU A 158 13.06 16.40 -15.55
N GLU A 159 12.13 16.50 -14.59
CA GLU A 159 11.28 17.68 -14.37
C GLU A 159 11.70 18.51 -13.13
N GLU A 160 12.80 18.13 -12.45
CA GLU A 160 13.41 18.91 -11.37
C GLU A 160 14.57 19.83 -11.84
N GLU A 161 14.98 19.75 -13.12
CA GLU A 161 15.89 20.71 -13.80
C GLU A 161 15.11 21.79 -14.57
#